data_AF-A0AAE1WZV2-F1
#
_entry.id   AF-A0AAE1WZV2-F1
#
_cell.length_a   1.000
_cell.length_b   1.000
_cell.length_c   1.000
_cell.angle_alpha   90.00
_cell.angle_beta   90.00
_cell.angle_gamma   90.00
#
_symmetry.space_group_name_H-M   'P 1'
#
loop_
_entity.id
_entity.type
_entity.pdbx_description
1 polymer ?
#
loop_
_entity_poly.entity_id
_entity_poly.type
_entity_poly.pdbx_seq_one_letter_code
_entity_poly.pdbx_strand_id
1 'polypeptide(L)'
;MLTFEGQKFQGTQSITGKLTSLPFQQCQHGITTVDCQPSGPAGGMLVFVSGNLQLAGEQHALKFSQANVPFDANTAGQLLCVE
;
A
#
# COMPACT_ATOMS: atom_id res chain seq x y z
N MET A 1 8.56 -5.68 -2.11
CA MET A 1 7.49 -6.64 -2.43
C MET A 1 6.13 -5.95 -2.25
N LEU A 2 5.13 -6.21 -3.08
CA LEU A 2 3.74 -5.77 -2.82
C LEU A 2 2.93 -7.01 -2.45
N THR A 3 2.13 -6.94 -1.39
CA THR A 3 1.03 -7.86 -1.17
C THR A 3 -0.27 -7.07 -1.33
N PHE A 4 -1.09 -7.45 -2.31
CA PHE A 4 -2.34 -6.78 -2.63
C PHE A 4 -3.45 -7.83 -2.68
N GLU A 5 -4.47 -7.70 -1.83
CA GLU A 5 -5.59 -8.66 -1.73
C GLU A 5 -5.13 -10.13 -1.64
N GLY A 6 -4.14 -10.39 -0.77
CA GLY A 6 -3.56 -11.73 -0.57
C GLY A 6 -2.56 -12.20 -1.64
N GLN A 7 -2.43 -11.50 -2.77
CA GLN A 7 -1.50 -11.84 -3.85
C GLN A 7 -0.15 -11.13 -3.69
N LYS A 8 0.96 -11.84 -3.92
CA LYS A 8 2.32 -11.31 -3.79
C LYS A 8 2.90 -10.93 -5.17
N PHE A 9 3.52 -9.76 -5.24
CA PHE A 9 4.19 -9.22 -6.42
C PHE A 9 5.60 -8.78 -6.04
N GLN A 10 6.61 -9.28 -6.74
CA GLN A 10 8.01 -9.01 -6.42
C GLN A 10 8.72 -8.27 -7.55
N GLY A 11 9.48 -7.25 -7.18
CA GLY A 11 10.21 -6.41 -8.12
C GLY A 11 9.33 -5.35 -8.79
N THR A 12 9.96 -4.27 -9.23
CA THR A 12 9.29 -3.07 -9.75
C THR A 12 8.35 -3.38 -10.92
N GLN A 13 8.77 -4.23 -11.86
CA GLN A 13 7.96 -4.57 -13.03
C GLN A 13 6.65 -5.28 -12.66
N SER A 14 6.71 -6.26 -11.76
CA SER A 14 5.52 -7.00 -11.29
C SER A 14 4.58 -6.09 -10.49
N ILE A 15 5.15 -5.24 -9.64
CA ILE A 15 4.39 -4.28 -8.82
C ILE A 15 3.67 -3.26 -9.70
N THR A 16 4.39 -2.61 -10.63
CA THR A 16 3.79 -1.65 -11.57
C THR A 16 2.77 -2.33 -12.47
N GLY A 17 3.07 -3.54 -12.96
CA GLY A 17 2.12 -4.34 -13.73
C GLY A 17 0.81 -4.57 -12.98
N LYS A 18 0.87 -4.94 -11.69
CA LYS A 18 -0.34 -5.07 -10.87
C LYS A 18 -1.07 -3.73 -10.70
N LEU A 19 -0.39 -2.67 -10.29
CA LEU A 19 -1.02 -1.37 -10.03
C LEU A 19 -1.67 -0.77 -11.28
N THR A 20 -1.05 -0.93 -12.45
CA THR A 20 -1.59 -0.47 -13.74
C THR A 20 -2.69 -1.39 -14.30
N SER A 21 -2.77 -2.64 -13.86
CA SER A 21 -3.83 -3.57 -14.26
C SER A 21 -5.17 -3.36 -13.55
N LEU A 22 -5.20 -2.51 -12.52
CA LEU A 22 -6.42 -2.25 -11.75
C LEU A 22 -7.46 -1.55 -12.65
N PRO A 23 -8.75 -1.92 -12.55
CA PRO A 23 -9.79 -1.52 -13.50
C PRO A 23 -10.32 -0.10 -13.24
N PHE A 24 -9.46 0.86 -12.91
CA PHE A 24 -9.84 2.26 -12.73
C PHE A 24 -8.84 3.19 -13.41
N GLN A 25 -9.35 4.23 -14.09
CA GLN A 25 -8.53 5.23 -14.77
C GLN A 25 -7.95 6.26 -13.80
N GLN A 26 -8.71 6.59 -12.76
CA GLN A 26 -8.34 7.56 -11.75
C GLN A 26 -8.85 7.10 -10.38
N CYS A 27 -8.01 7.26 -9.38
CA CYS A 27 -8.37 7.08 -7.98
C CYS A 27 -7.80 8.23 -7.15
N GLN A 28 -8.58 8.72 -6.18
CA GLN A 28 -8.14 9.73 -5.22
C GLN A 28 -8.06 9.10 -3.84
N HIS A 29 -6.90 9.23 -3.19
CA HIS A 29 -6.70 8.74 -1.83
C HIS A 29 -7.11 9.82 -0.82
N GLY A 30 -8.11 9.53 0.01
CA GLY A 30 -8.46 10.28 1.20
C GLY A 30 -7.88 9.59 2.43
N ILE A 31 -6.83 10.15 3.02
CA ILE A 31 -6.18 9.57 4.19
C ILE A 31 -6.99 9.88 5.46
N THR A 32 -7.30 8.85 6.25
CA THR A 32 -8.01 8.99 7.52
C THR A 32 -7.04 8.96 8.70
N THR A 33 -6.18 7.94 8.78
CA THR A 33 -5.15 7.84 9.82
C THR A 33 -3.80 7.49 9.25
N VAL A 34 -2.76 7.96 9.93
CA VAL A 34 -1.37 7.55 9.71
C VAL A 34 -0.75 7.31 11.07
N ASP A 35 -0.30 6.08 11.29
CA ASP A 35 0.31 5.64 12.53
C ASP A 35 1.74 5.17 12.24
N CYS A 36 2.71 5.73 12.96
CA CYS A 36 4.13 5.43 12.77
C CYS A 36 4.72 4.83 14.05
N GLN A 37 5.40 3.69 13.93
CA GLN A 37 6.06 3.01 15.04
C GLN A 37 7.52 2.70 14.68
N PRO A 38 8.47 2.82 15.62
CA PRO A 38 9.82 2.29 15.43
C PRO A 38 9.76 0.79 15.11
N SER A 39 10.52 0.35 14.12
CA SER A 39 10.55 -1.03 13.65
C SER A 39 11.96 -1.60 13.74
N GLY A 40 12.08 -2.61 14.59
CA GLY A 40 13.28 -3.43 14.74
C GLY A 40 14.50 -2.71 15.34
N PRO A 41 15.56 -3.47 15.66
CA PRO A 41 16.77 -2.93 16.27
C PRO A 41 17.59 -2.03 15.33
N ALA A 42 17.36 -2.13 14.02
CA ALA A 42 18.13 -1.43 12.98
C ALA A 42 17.62 -0.01 12.67
N GLY A 43 16.63 0.51 13.42
CA GLY A 43 16.16 1.88 13.27
C GLY A 43 15.20 2.11 12.10
N GLY A 44 14.39 1.11 11.73
CA GLY A 44 13.33 1.28 10.75
C GLY A 44 12.10 2.02 11.32
N MET A 45 11.20 2.47 10.46
CA MET A 45 9.85 2.91 10.82
C MET A 45 8.77 2.08 10.11
N LEU A 46 7.91 1.40 10.88
CA LEU A 46 6.66 0.80 10.39
C LEU A 46 5.62 1.92 10.28
N VAL A 47 4.99 2.02 9.12
CA VAL A 47 3.92 3.00 8.87
C VAL A 47 2.65 2.26 8.51
N PHE A 48 1.57 2.54 9.21
CA PHE A 48 0.23 2.08 8.88
C PHE A 48 -0.61 3.27 8.43
N VAL A 49 -1.29 3.13 7.31
CA VAL A 49 -2.14 4.15 6.71
C VAL A 49 -3.51 3.55 6.50
N SER A 50 -4.56 4.22 6.98
CA SER A 50 -5.94 3.86 6.66
C SER A 50 -6.63 5.01 5.95
N GLY A 51 -7.58 4.70 5.08
CA GLY A 51 -8.25 5.73 4.31
C GLY A 51 -9.37 5.24 3.44
N ASN A 52 -9.78 6.11 2.53
CA ASN A 52 -10.74 5.83 1.50
C ASN A 52 -10.13 6.09 0.11
N LEU A 53 -10.48 5.28 -0.86
CA LEU A 53 -10.13 5.40 -2.26
C LEU A 53 -11.39 5.78 -3.04
N GLN A 54 -11.45 7.02 -3.51
CA GLN A 54 -12.55 7.52 -4.33
C GLN A 54 -12.24 7.27 -5.80
N LEU A 55 -13.08 6.48 -6.48
CA LEU A 55 -12.97 6.23 -7.92
C LEU A 55 -13.82 7.24 -8.70
N ALA A 56 -13.36 7.60 -9.90
CA ALA A 56 -14.09 8.50 -10.77
C ALA A 56 -15.41 7.87 -11.23
N GLY A 57 -16.53 8.55 -11.01
CA GLY A 57 -17.87 8.09 -11.39
C GLY A 57 -18.57 7.17 -10.37
N GLU A 58 -17.89 6.78 -9.29
CA GLU A 58 -18.51 6.01 -8.21
C GLU A 58 -19.00 6.93 -7.08
N GLN A 59 -20.20 6.67 -6.55
CA GLN A 59 -20.72 7.45 -5.40
C GLN A 59 -20.11 7.04 -4.07
N HIS A 60 -19.65 5.80 -3.95
CA HIS A 60 -19.13 5.25 -2.71
C HIS A 60 -17.63 5.11 -2.78
N ALA A 61 -16.92 5.64 -1.77
CA ALA A 61 -15.49 5.42 -1.65
C ALA A 61 -15.20 4.02 -1.09
N LEU A 62 -14.19 3.37 -1.65
CA LEU A 62 -13.67 2.11 -1.14
C LEU A 62 -12.83 2.38 0.09
N LYS A 63 -12.84 1.50 1.09
CA LYS A 63 -11.88 1.59 2.19
C LYS A 63 -10.57 0.95 1.78
N PHE A 64 -9.47 1.42 2.35
CA PHE A 64 -8.20 0.75 2.23
C PHE A 64 -7.43 0.86 3.54
N SER A 65 -6.63 -0.17 3.80
CA SER A 65 -5.60 -0.16 4.83
C SER A 65 -4.25 -0.51 4.17
N GLN A 66 -3.17 0.15 4.58
CA GLN A 66 -1.86 -0.04 3.98
C GLN A 66 -0.77 -0.03 5.05
N ALA A 67 -0.05 -1.13 5.18
CA ALA A 67 1.17 -1.19 5.99
C ALA A 67 2.40 -1.09 5.09
N ASN A 68 3.30 -0.18 5.43
CA ASN A 68 4.63 -0.06 4.84
C ASN A 68 5.66 -0.41 5.91
N VAL A 69 6.40 -1.50 5.71
CA VAL A 69 7.50 -1.88 6.60
C VAL A 69 8.84 -1.50 5.98
N PRO A 70 9.76 -0.98 6.80
CA PRO A 70 11.13 -0.74 6.39
C PRO A 70 11.79 -2.11 6.29
N PHE A 71 12.12 -2.52 5.07
CA PHE A 71 13.09 -3.60 4.93
C PHE A 71 14.48 -3.01 5.18
N ASP A 72 15.40 -3.84 5.68
CA ASP A 72 16.82 -3.49 5.72
C ASP A 72 17.30 -2.88 4.39
N ALA A 73 18.41 -2.14 4.42
CA ALA A 73 18.95 -1.41 3.26
C ALA A 73 19.22 -2.27 2.00
N ASN A 74 19.00 -3.59 2.07
CA ASN A 74 19.33 -4.55 1.02
C ASN A 74 18.13 -5.26 0.37
N THR A 75 16.87 -4.99 0.74
CA THR A 75 15.73 -5.68 0.08
C THR A 75 14.50 -4.79 -0.14
N ALA A 76 13.79 -4.99 -1.25
CA ALA A 76 12.72 -4.10 -1.72
C ALA A 76 11.50 -4.03 -0.78
N GLY A 77 11.13 -2.81 -0.36
CA GLY A 77 10.08 -2.47 0.62
C GLY A 77 8.75 -3.19 0.44
N GLN A 78 8.10 -3.54 1.55
CA GLN A 78 6.84 -4.27 1.54
C GLN A 78 5.65 -3.33 1.71
N LEU A 79 4.87 -3.15 0.63
CA LEU A 79 3.54 -2.54 0.69
C LEU A 79 2.53 -3.65 0.93
N LEU A 80 1.83 -3.64 2.05
CA LEU A 80 0.76 -4.58 2.36
C LEU A 80 -0.54 -3.80 2.37
N CYS A 81 -1.36 -3.94 1.33
CA CYS A 81 -2.74 -3.51 1.38
C CYS A 81 -3.53 -4.56 2.17
N VAL A 82 -4.11 -4.15 3.31
CA VAL A 82 -5.11 -4.91 4.07
C VAL A 82 -6.46 -4.25 3.78
N GLU A 83 -7.52 -5.05 3.69
CA GLU A 83 -8.90 -4.68 3.33
C GLU A 83 -9.35 -3.24 3.68
#